data_AF-A0A7C7QZ88-F1
#
_entry.id   AF-A0A7C7QZ88-F1
#
_cell.length_a   1.000
_cell.length_b   1.000
_cell.length_c   1.000
_cell.angle_alpha   90.00
_cell.angle_beta   90.00
_cell.angle_gamma   90.00
#
_symmetry.space_group_name_H-M   'P 1'
#
loop_
_entity.id
_entity.type
_entity.pdbx_description
1 polymer ?
#
loop_
_entity_poly.entity_id
_entity_poly.type
_entity_poly.pdbx_seq_one_letter_code
_entity_poly.pdbx_strand_id
1 'polypeptide(L)' 'MANLSGRTPPRLIGVLLRPPVVSAELVSATLSCSRPAARRNLGLFAKRGLIREVTGQDRYRFWTVQL' A
#
# COMPACT_ATOMS: atom_id res chain seq x y z
N MET A 1 -4.67 -18.68 24.05
CA MET A 1 -4.85 -18.76 22.58
C MET A 1 -5.95 -19.75 22.18
N ALA A 2 -7.02 -19.94 22.97
CA ALA A 2 -8.05 -20.97 22.70
C ALA A 2 -9.21 -20.48 21.79
N ASN A 3 -9.28 -19.18 21.50
CA ASN A 3 -10.35 -18.54 20.73
C ASN A 3 -9.96 -18.16 19.29
N LEU A 4 -8.74 -18.48 18.86
CA LEU A 4 -8.26 -18.23 17.49
C LEU A 4 -8.25 -19.56 16.72
N SER A 5 -9.44 -20.06 16.37
CA SER A 5 -9.59 -21.27 15.55
C SER A 5 -9.79 -20.94 14.07
N GLY A 6 -9.48 -21.91 13.20
CA GLY A 6 -9.67 -21.78 11.76
C GLY A 6 -8.57 -21.01 11.03
N ARG A 7 -8.77 -20.79 9.72
CA ARG A 7 -7.76 -20.17 8.84
C ARG A 7 -7.69 -18.64 8.95
N THR A 8 -8.67 -18.00 9.61
CA THR A 8 -8.81 -16.54 9.64
C THR A 8 -7.76 -15.85 10.51
N PRO A 9 -7.52 -16.27 11.78
CA PRO A 9 -6.52 -15.61 12.63
C PRO A 9 -5.10 -15.51 12.06
N PRO A 10 -4.48 -16.59 11.52
CA PRO A 10 -3.15 -16.47 10.91
C PRO A 10 -3.15 -15.59 9.65
N ARG A 11 -4.24 -15.57 8.88
CA ARG A 11 -4.37 -14.66 7.71
C ARG A 11 -4.54 -13.21 8.13
N LEU A 12 -5.29 -12.96 9.21
CA LEU A 12 -5.46 -11.62 9.78
C LEU A 12 -4.13 -11.06 10.28
N ILE A 13 -3.32 -11.87 10.96
CA ILE A 13 -1.95 -11.49 11.33
C ILE A 13 -1.15 -11.11 10.08
N GLY A 14 -1.23 -11.91 9.02
CA GLY A 14 -0.59 -11.59 7.73
C GLY A 14 -1.08 -10.30 7.09
N VAL A 15 -2.34 -9.88 7.33
CA VAL A 15 -2.89 -8.60 6.87
C VAL A 15 -2.39 -7.45 7.76
N LEU A 16 -2.41 -7.62 9.08
CA LEU A 16 -1.94 -6.64 10.05
C LEU A 16 -0.43 -6.38 9.95
N LEU A 17 0.34 -7.37 9.52
CA LEU A 17 1.78 -7.26 9.28
C LEU A 17 2.14 -6.65 7.92
N ARG A 18 1.16 -6.33 7.06
CA ARG A 18 1.46 -5.64 5.79
C ARG A 18 1.90 -4.20 6.10
N PRO A 19 2.99 -3.71 5.46
CA PRO A 19 3.44 -2.35 5.70
C PRO A 19 2.37 -1.34 5.28
N PRO A 20 2.38 -0.11 5.85
CA PRO A 20 1.36 0.90 5.57
C PRO A 20 1.24 1.10 4.05
N VAL A 21 0.01 0.95 3.56
CA VAL A 21 -0.31 1.13 2.15
C VAL A 21 -0.76 2.56 1.91
N VAL A 22 -0.26 3.18 0.86
CA VAL A 22 -0.63 4.55 0.48
C VAL A 22 -1.29 4.57 -0.89
N SER A 23 -2.31 5.40 -1.07
CA SER A 23 -2.87 5.75 -2.38
C SER A 23 -2.33 7.09 -2.86
N ALA A 24 -2.48 7.38 -4.16
CA ALA A 24 -2.14 8.69 -4.68
C ALA A 24 -2.99 9.81 -4.06
N GLU A 25 -4.23 9.50 -3.66
CA GLU A 25 -5.11 10.44 -2.97
C GLU A 25 -4.61 10.75 -1.56
N LEU A 26 -4.25 9.73 -0.77
CA LEU A 26 -3.65 9.93 0.55
C LEU A 26 -2.38 10.75 0.46
N VAL A 27 -1.46 10.40 -0.44
CA VAL A 27 -0.21 11.14 -0.66
C VAL A 27 -0.48 12.59 -1.06
N SER A 28 -1.45 12.83 -1.93
CA SER A 28 -1.81 14.19 -2.35
C SER A 28 -2.31 15.05 -1.19
N ALA A 29 -3.14 14.48 -0.31
CA ALA A 29 -3.65 15.16 0.87
C ALA A 29 -2.56 15.39 1.93
N THR A 30 -1.72 14.38 2.20
CA THR A 30 -0.66 14.46 3.21
C THR A 30 0.47 15.41 2.81
N LEU A 31 0.82 15.44 1.53
CA LEU A 31 1.92 16.29 1.02
C LEU A 31 1.43 17.61 0.41
N SER A 32 0.14 17.93 0.51
CA SER A 32 -0.48 19.13 -0.08
C SER A 32 -0.07 19.35 -1.54
N CYS A 33 -0.08 18.28 -2.34
CA CYS A 33 0.29 18.31 -3.75
C CYS A 33 -0.87 17.84 -4.64
N SER A 34 -0.79 18.09 -5.94
CA SER A 34 -1.83 17.62 -6.85
C SER A 34 -1.83 16.08 -6.98
N ARG A 35 -3.01 15.46 -7.17
CA ARG A 35 -3.13 14.01 -7.43
C ARG A 35 -2.22 13.52 -8.58
N PRO A 36 -2.07 14.26 -9.72
CA PRO A 36 -1.11 13.89 -10.75
C PRO A 36 0.35 13.89 -10.28
N ALA A 37 0.76 14.87 -9.47
CA ALA A 37 2.11 14.92 -8.92
C ALA A 37 2.37 13.75 -7.97
N ALA A 38 1.41 13.40 -7.11
CA ALA A 38 1.48 12.21 -6.25
C ALA A 38 1.63 10.91 -7.07
N ARG A 39 0.78 10.71 -8.09
CA ARG A 39 0.88 9.53 -9.00
C ARG A 39 2.23 9.45 -9.70
N ARG A 40 2.74 10.58 -10.21
CA ARG A 40 4.05 10.63 -10.89
C ARG A 40 5.17 10.20 -9.95
N ASN A 41 5.20 10.74 -8.73
CA ASN A 41 6.25 10.41 -7.75
C ASN A 41 6.16 8.95 -7.27
N LEU A 42 4.95 8.44 -7.00
CA LEU A 42 4.74 7.01 -6.70
C LEU A 42 5.23 6.11 -7.84
N GLY A 43 4.92 6.47 -9.09
CA GLY A 43 5.44 5.76 -10.26
C GLY A 43 6.97 5.79 -10.37
N LEU A 44 7.61 6.91 -10.03
CA LEU A 44 9.07 7.04 -10.00
C LEU A 44 9.71 6.19 -8.88
N PHE A 45 9.08 6.11 -7.72
CA PHE A 45 9.54 5.30 -6.59
C PHE A 45 9.39 3.82 -6.92
N ALA A 46 8.28 3.43 -7.55
CA ALA A 46 8.05 2.07 -8.00
C ALA A 46 9.08 1.63 -9.05
N LYS A 47 9.37 2.46 -10.04
CA LYS A 47 10.43 2.19 -11.05
C LYS A 47 11.83 2.05 -10.44
N ARG A 48 12.08 2.71 -9.30
CA ARG A 48 13.35 2.63 -8.57
C ARG A 48 13.38 1.48 -7.55
N GLY A 49 12.31 0.70 -7.43
CA GLY A 49 12.22 -0.40 -6.47
C GLY A 49 12.09 0.04 -5.02
N LEU A 50 11.74 1.30 -4.74
CA LEU A 50 11.56 1.81 -3.37
C LEU A 50 10.20 1.42 -2.77
N ILE A 51 9.21 1.23 -3.65
CA ILE A 51 7.85 0.81 -3.28
C ILE A 51 7.36 -0.20 -4.32
N ARG A 52 6.40 -1.07 -3.93
CA ARG A 52 5.68 -1.96 -4.86
C ARG A 52 4.19 -1.72 -4.81
N GLU A 53 3.53 -1.94 -5.94
CA GLU A 53 2.07 -1.97 -6.00
C GLU A 53 1.55 -3.27 -5.36
N VAL A 54 0.46 -3.18 -4.59
CA VAL A 54 -0.12 -4.33 -3.87
C VAL A 54 -1.55 -4.71 -4.33
N THR A 55 -2.12 -3.96 -5.26
CA THR A 55 -3.53 -4.07 -5.67
C THR A 55 -3.77 -4.94 -6.90
N GLY A 56 -2.83 -4.97 -7.85
CA GLY A 56 -3.02 -5.64 -9.14
C GLY A 56 -4.16 -5.04 -9.98
N GLN A 57 -4.51 -3.76 -9.76
CA GLN A 57 -5.65 -3.10 -10.41
C GLN A 57 -5.23 -1.82 -11.12
N ASP A 58 -5.95 -1.45 -12.18
CA ASP A 58 -5.57 -0.29 -12.99
C ASP A 58 -5.99 1.06 -12.38
N ARG A 59 -7.17 1.15 -11.75
CA ARG A 59 -7.77 2.43 -11.33
C ARG A 59 -7.52 2.78 -9.87
N TYR A 60 -7.48 1.79 -8.98
CA TYR A 60 -7.23 2.00 -7.55
C TYR A 60 -5.96 1.28 -7.16
N ARG A 61 -4.84 2.01 -7.21
CA ARG A 61 -3.53 1.48 -6.87
C ARG A 61 -3.14 1.86 -5.45
N PHE A 62 -2.67 0.87 -4.71
CA PHE A 62 -2.02 1.07 -3.42
C PHE A 62 -0.56 0.64 -3.51
N TRP A 63 0.32 1.39 -2.87
CA TRP A 63 1.74 1.09 -2.80
C TRP A 63 2.18 0.87 -1.38
N THR A 64 3.17 0.01 -1.20
CA THR A 64 3.83 -0.23 0.09
C THR A 64 5.34 -0.17 -0.09
N VAL A 65 6.07 0.11 0.99
CA VAL A 65 7.54 0.15 0.99
C VAL A 65 8.10 -1.22 0.60
N GLN A 66 9.11 -1.21 -0.26
CA GLN A 66 9.96 -2.37 -0.53
C GLN A 66 11.07 -2.35 0.52
N LEU A 67 11.03 -3.30 1.47
CA LEU A 67 12.15 -3.55 2.39
C LEU A 67 13.24 -4.35 1.66
#